data_AF-A0A8H9IM09-F1
#
_entry.id   AF-A0A8H9IM09-F1
#
_cell.length_a   1.000
_cell.length_b   1.000
_cell.length_c   1.000
_cell.angle_alpha   90.00
_cell.angle_beta   90.00
_cell.angle_gamma   90.00
#
_symmetry.space_group_name_H-M   'P 1'
#
loop_
_entity.id
_entity.type
_entity.pdbx_description
1 polymer ?
#
loop_
_entity_poly.entity_id
_entity_poly.type
_entity_poly.pdbx_seq_one_letter_code
_entity_poly.pdbx_strand_id
1 'polypeptide(L)' 'MAIFNVSARDGSVSLVIRARCMSCARQLAADRSPVHEKRLWRDPDLSSVELVGHPERLGYFSEGMNGILKRTTT' A
#
# COMPACT_ATOMS: atom_id res chain seq x y z
N MET A 1 -10.20 7.08 7.38
CA MET A 1 -9.23 5.95 7.55
C MET A 1 -7.86 6.39 7.06
N ALA A 2 -6.78 5.78 7.56
CA ALA A 2 -5.43 6.15 7.15
C ALA A 2 -5.12 5.70 5.72
N ILE A 3 -4.27 6.48 5.04
CA ILE A 3 -3.70 6.16 3.74
C ILE A 3 -2.24 5.81 3.94
N PHE A 4 -1.80 4.72 3.33
CA PHE A 4 -0.43 4.24 3.41
C PHE A 4 0.18 4.17 2.01
N ASN A 5 1.45 4.54 1.90
CA ASN A 5 2.28 4.15 0.79
C ASN A 5 2.93 2.80 1.13
N VAL A 6 2.76 1.81 0.26
CA VAL A 6 3.35 0.47 0.40
C VAL A 6 4.21 0.23 -0.83
N SER A 7 5.53 0.16 -0.65
CA SER A 7 6.46 0.03 -1.77
C SER A 7 7.34 -1.20 -1.64
N ALA A 8 7.65 -1.81 -2.76
CA ALA A 8 8.72 -2.78 -2.87
C ALA A 8 10.06 -2.08 -2.60
N ARG A 9 10.92 -2.67 -1.78
CA ARG A 9 12.23 -2.09 -1.48
C ARG A 9 13.18 -2.11 -2.67
N ASP A 10 12.94 -2.98 -3.65
CA ASP A 10 13.64 -3.00 -4.93
C ASP A 10 13.16 -1.90 -5.92
N GLY A 11 12.13 -1.13 -5.55
CA GLY A 11 11.57 -0.05 -6.37
C GLY A 11 10.67 -0.50 -7.52
N SER A 12 10.42 -1.81 -7.68
CA SER A 12 9.66 -2.37 -8.80
C SER A 12 8.19 -1.92 -8.82
N VAL A 13 7.55 -1.86 -7.65
CA VAL A 13 6.13 -1.53 -7.52
C VAL A 13 5.85 -0.74 -6.25
N SER A 14 4.95 0.23 -6.36
CA SER A 14 4.42 0.99 -5.23
C SER A 14 2.89 1.07 -5.28
N LEU A 15 2.26 0.99 -4.12
CA LEU A 15 0.82 0.98 -3.92
C LEU A 15 0.43 2.08 -2.93
N VAL A 16 -0.61 2.83 -3.26
CA VAL A 16 -1.30 3.68 -2.28
C VAL A 16 -2.51 2.92 -1.78
N ILE A 17 -2.60 2.68 -0.47
CA ILE A 17 -3.60 1.80 0.14
C ILE A 17 -4.35 2.52 1.26
N ARG A 18 -5.68 2.49 1.22
CA ARG A 18 -6.53 2.87 2.36
C ARG A 18 -6.73 1.67 3.28
N ALA A 19 -6.24 1.77 4.52
CA ALA A 19 -6.31 0.69 5.50
C ALA A 19 -6.46 1.21 6.93
N ARG A 20 -6.80 0.32 7.86
CA ARG A 20 -6.95 0.68 9.28
C ARG A 20 -5.61 0.78 10.01
N CYS A 21 -4.58 0.10 9.50
CA CYS A 21 -3.29 -0.05 10.15
C CYS A 21 -2.20 -0.42 9.12
N MET A 22 -0.92 -0.33 9.50
CA MET A 22 0.20 -0.69 8.60
C MET A 22 0.15 -2.17 8.19
N SER A 23 -0.08 -3.08 9.13
CA SER A 23 -0.21 -4.52 8.84
C SER A 23 -1.41 -4.81 7.93
N CYS A 24 -2.50 -4.06 8.09
CA CYS A 24 -3.71 -4.13 7.27
C CYS A 24 -3.42 -3.70 5.83
N ALA A 25 -2.60 -2.66 5.63
CA ALA A 25 -2.17 -2.21 4.32
C ALA A 25 -1.32 -3.28 3.62
N ARG A 26 -0.39 -3.90 4.35
CA ARG A 26 0.45 -4.99 3.85
C ARG A 26 -0.38 -6.23 3.45
N GLN A 27 -1.33 -6.61 4.30
CA GLN A 27 -2.24 -7.73 4.00
C GLN A 27 -3.08 -7.44 2.75
N LEU A 28 -3.64 -6.23 2.62
CA LEU A 28 -4.38 -5.81 1.43
C LEU A 28 -3.50 -5.84 0.17
N ALA A 29 -2.25 -5.39 0.27
CA ALA A 29 -1.29 -5.47 -0.84
C ALA A 29 -1.10 -6.93 -1.29
N ALA A 30 -0.90 -7.86 -0.35
CA ALA A 30 -0.73 -9.27 -0.64
C ALA A 30 -2.00 -9.93 -1.22
N ASP A 31 -3.18 -9.58 -0.71
CA ASP A 31 -4.43 -10.22 -1.13
C ASP A 31 -4.91 -9.76 -2.50
N ARG A 32 -4.61 -8.51 -2.86
CA ARG A 32 -5.12 -7.87 -4.09
C ARG A 32 -4.08 -7.78 -5.21
N SER A 33 -2.84 -8.16 -4.96
CA SER A 33 -1.78 -8.19 -5.97
C SER A 33 -1.65 -9.56 -6.65
N PRO A 34 -0.99 -9.63 -7.82
CA PRO A 34 -0.68 -10.89 -8.49
C PRO A 34 0.06 -11.89 -7.60
N VAL A 35 -0.07 -13.18 -7.93
CA VAL A 35 0.50 -14.30 -7.13
C VAL A 35 2.01 -14.14 -6.88
N HIS A 36 2.77 -13.69 -7.87
CA HIS A 36 4.23 -13.52 -7.77
C HIS A 36 4.64 -12.42 -6.78
N GLU A 37 3.77 -11.45 -6.48
CA GLU A 37 4.06 -10.35 -5.55
C GLU A 37 3.59 -10.63 -4.13
N LYS A 38 2.84 -11.72 -3.90
CA LYS A 38 2.31 -12.01 -2.55
C LYS A 38 3.41 -12.16 -1.51
N ARG A 39 4.53 -12.78 -1.88
CA ARG A 39 5.71 -12.91 -1.01
C ARG A 39 6.34 -11.55 -0.73
N LEU A 40 6.55 -10.76 -1.78
CA LEU A 40 7.08 -9.39 -1.69
C LEU A 40 6.29 -8.58 -0.66
N TRP A 41 4.95 -8.61 -0.74
CA TRP A 41 4.12 -7.84 0.16
C TRP A 41 4.11 -8.40 1.59
N ARG A 42 4.09 -9.73 1.78
CA ARG A 42 4.04 -10.31 3.13
C ARG A 42 5.33 -10.12 3.92
N ASP A 43 6.46 -9.99 3.23
CA ASP A 43 7.78 -9.90 3.85
C ASP A 43 8.16 -8.43 4.16
N PRO A 44 8.38 -8.05 5.44
CA PRO A 44 8.81 -6.71 5.82
C PRO A 44 10.23 -6.34 5.35
N ASP A 45 11.07 -7.33 5.04
CA ASP A 45 12.41 -7.11 4.53
C ASP A 45 12.42 -6.87 3.02
N LEU A 46 11.28 -7.11 2.34
CA LEU A 46 11.10 -6.85 0.92
C LEU A 46 10.15 -5.67 0.64
N SER A 47 9.31 -5.29 1.62
CA SER A 47 8.33 -4.21 1.48
C SER A 47 8.41 -3.17 2.60
N SER A 48 8.23 -1.91 2.25
CA SER A 48 8.08 -0.80 3.20
C SER A 48 6.62 -0.34 3.28
N VAL A 49 6.23 0.22 4.42
CA VAL A 49 4.91 0.81 4.65
C VAL A 49 5.10 2.14 5.35
N GLU A 50 4.56 3.21 4.79
CA GLU A 50 4.64 4.56 5.33
C GLU A 50 3.26 5.19 5.42
N LEU A 51 2.98 5.88 6.53
CA LEU A 51 1.74 6.64 6.69
C LEU A 51 1.82 7.92 5.85
N VAL A 52 0.83 8.15 4.99
CA VAL A 52 0.70 9.40 4.27
C VAL A 52 0.05 10.44 5.20
N GLY A 53 0.82 11.41 5.67
CA GLY A 53 0.35 12.40 6.66
C GLY A 53 -0.68 13.41 6.14
N HIS A 54 -0.58 13.82 4.87
CA HIS A 54 -1.52 14.76 4.24
C HIS A 54 -2.05 14.20 2.91
N PRO A 55 -2.87 13.12 2.94
CA PRO A 55 -3.31 12.41 1.74
C PRO A 55 -4.15 13.29 0.80
N GLU A 56 -4.89 14.25 1.36
CA GLU A 56 -5.72 15.22 0.62
C GLU A 56 -4.90 16.04 -0.39
N ARG A 57 -3.63 16.37 -0.06
CA ARG A 57 -2.72 17.11 -0.96
C ARG A 57 -2.31 16.29 -2.20
N LEU A 58 -2.47 14.97 -2.13
CA LEU A 58 -2.21 14.03 -3.21
C LEU A 58 -3.50 13.60 -3.92
N GLY A 59 -4.65 14.23 -3.58
CA GLY A 59 -5.96 13.89 -4.12
C GLY A 59 -6.61 12.65 -3.47
N TYR A 60 -6.08 12.19 -2.33
CA TYR A 60 -6.66 11.06 -1.60
C TYR A 60 -7.50 11.55 -0.43
N PHE A 61 -8.80 11.37 -0.53
CA PHE A 61 -9.72 11.67 0.56
C PHE A 61 -9.62 10.63 1.69
N SER A 62 -9.74 11.09 2.93
CA SER A 62 -9.74 10.23 4.13
C SER A 62 -10.98 9.32 4.24
N GLU A 63 -12.06 9.64 3.52
CA GLU A 63 -13.31 8.87 3.46
C GLU A 63 -13.28 7.76 2.40
N GLY A 64 -14.03 6.68 2.65
CA GLY A 64 -14.23 5.57 1.72
C GLY A 64 -13.76 4.22 2.23
N MET A 65 -13.99 3.18 1.41
CA MET A 65 -13.71 1.79 1.78
C MET A 65 -12.21 1.44 1.70
N ASN A 66 -11.83 0.38 2.42
CA ASN A 66 -10.48 -0.20 2.38
C ASN A 66 -10.15 -0.66 0.95
N GLY A 67 -8.93 -0.42 0.50
CA GLY A 67 -8.49 -0.90 -0.82
C GLY A 67 -7.24 -0.21 -1.35
N ILE A 68 -6.78 -0.72 -2.48
CA ILE A 68 -5.70 -0.10 -3.27
C ILE A 68 -6.32 1.07 -4.05
N LEU A 69 -5.82 2.27 -3.81
CA LEU A 69 -6.25 3.51 -4.47
C LEU A 69 -5.44 3.79 -5.73
N LYS A 70 -4.16 3.44 -5.72
CA LYS A 70 -3.26 3.62 -6.87
C LYS A 70 -2.19 2.54 -6.87
N ARG A 71 -1.80 2.13 -8.07
CA ARG A 71 -0.65 1.28 -8.32
C ARG A 71 0.29 1.98 -9.29
N THR A 72 1.59 1.88 -9.05
CA THR A 72 2.63 2.40 -9.94
C THR A 72 3.71 1.34 -10.07
N THR A 73 4.08 1.03 -11.30
CA THR A 73 5.10 0.05 -11.67
C THR A 73 6.17 0.78 -12.46
N THR A 74 7.43 0.54 -12.13
CA THR A 74 8.59 1.13 -12.82
C THR A 74 9.13 0.17 -13.86
#